data_AF-A0A835PMV6-F1
#
_entry.id   AF-A0A835PMV6-F1
#
_cell.length_a   1.000
_cell.length_b   1.000
_cell.length_c   1.000
_cell.angle_alpha   90.00
_cell.angle_beta   90.00
_cell.angle_gamma   90.00
#
_symmetry.space_group_name_H-M   'P 1'
#
loop_
_entity.id
_entity.type
_entity.pdbx_description
1 polymer ?
#
loop_
_entity_poly.entity_id
_entity_poly.type
_entity_poly.pdbx_seq_one_letter_code
_entity_poly.pdbx_strand_id
1 'polypeptide(L)'
;MSVVCELWFAFSWLLDQLPKLCPVNRATDLTVLKEKFEIPSPSNPTGKSDLPGLDIFVSTADPEKEPPLVTANTILSILAADYPVEKLSCYVSDDGGALLTFEAMAEAASFASVWVPFCRKHGIEPRNPESYFALKKDPYKNKVRPDFVRDRRRLKREYDEFKVRINALPDAIRRRSDAYHAREELKAVRQQRQEAAAAKDALLEPIKIPKATWMADGTHWPGTWIHPTSEHTRGDHAGIIQVMLKPPAEEPIFGISSDDNHEEVEGQPIPGVLDLSEVDVRLPMLVYVSREKRPGYDHNKKAGAMNALVRASAVMSNGPFILNLDCDHYFYNSLALREGMCFMMDRGGDRICYVQFPQRFEGIDPSDRYANHNTVFFDVNMRALDGLQGPVYVGTGCLFRRIALYGFDPPRTKIRSSPCGRCCCGCCFPARRAASHDVETHALRMDEDDGMNLSSFPRKFGNSSFLIDSIPVAEFQGRPLADHPSVKNGRPPGALHIA
;
A
#
# COMPACT_ATOMS: atom_id res chain seq x y z
N MET A 1 -18.95 -45.99 -17.66
CA MET A 1 -18.36 -45.17 -16.58
C MET A 1 -16.88 -44.88 -16.82
N SER A 2 -15.99 -45.87 -17.01
CA SER A 2 -14.56 -45.61 -17.27
C SER A 2 -14.29 -44.72 -18.51
N VAL A 3 -14.89 -45.03 -19.68
CA VAL A 3 -14.70 -44.22 -20.90
C VAL A 3 -15.14 -42.76 -20.72
N VAL A 4 -16.22 -42.52 -19.97
CA VAL A 4 -16.71 -41.16 -19.71
C VAL A 4 -15.73 -40.39 -18.82
N CYS A 5 -15.12 -41.07 -17.85
CA CYS A 5 -14.09 -40.50 -16.98
C CYS A 5 -12.85 -40.10 -17.80
N GLU A 6 -12.37 -40.99 -18.68
CA GLU A 6 -11.22 -40.71 -19.55
C GLU A 6 -11.49 -39.57 -20.54
N LEU A 7 -12.69 -39.52 -21.14
CA LEU A 7 -13.08 -38.41 -22.01
C LEU A 7 -13.11 -37.08 -21.26
N TRP A 8 -13.58 -37.08 -20.01
CA TRP A 8 -13.57 -35.89 -19.17
C TRP A 8 -12.15 -35.46 -18.82
N PHE A 9 -11.28 -36.40 -18.44
CA PHE A 9 -9.87 -36.10 -18.16
C PHE A 9 -9.13 -35.58 -19.39
N ALA A 10 -9.32 -36.21 -20.55
CA ALA A 10 -8.71 -35.76 -21.80
C ALA A 10 -9.18 -34.35 -22.17
N PHE A 11 -10.48 -34.06 -22.02
CA PHE A 11 -11.03 -32.73 -22.28
C PHE A 11 -10.51 -31.69 -21.30
N SER A 12 -10.52 -31.99 -20.00
CA SER A 12 -10.00 -31.09 -18.95
C SER A 12 -8.50 -30.83 -19.15
N TRP A 13 -7.71 -31.85 -19.48
CA TRP A 13 -6.28 -31.72 -19.76
C TRP A 13 -6.04 -30.87 -21.00
N LEU A 14 -6.78 -31.11 -22.10
CA LEU A 14 -6.65 -30.32 -23.32
C LEU A 14 -6.93 -28.83 -23.04
N LEU A 15 -8.03 -28.52 -22.33
CA LEU A 15 -8.36 -27.15 -21.95
C LEU A 15 -7.29 -26.51 -21.05
N ASP A 16 -6.69 -27.26 -20.13
CA ASP A 16 -5.61 -26.78 -19.27
C ASP A 16 -4.29 -26.55 -20.04
N GLN A 17 -3.99 -27.35 -21.07
CA GLN A 17 -2.75 -27.21 -21.85
C GLN A 17 -2.82 -26.10 -22.91
N LEU A 18 -3.99 -25.81 -23.49
CA LEU A 18 -4.12 -24.81 -24.57
C LEU A 18 -3.54 -23.42 -24.22
N PRO A 19 -3.78 -22.85 -23.01
CA PRO A 19 -3.17 -21.58 -22.63
C PRO A 19 -1.63 -21.61 -22.57
N LYS A 20 -1.02 -22.79 -22.40
CA LYS A 20 0.43 -22.98 -22.23
C LYS A 20 1.24 -22.93 -23.51
N LEU A 21 0.58 -22.79 -24.67
CA LEU A 21 1.23 -22.83 -25.99
C LEU A 21 2.00 -21.56 -26.37
N CYS A 22 1.73 -20.42 -25.72
CA CYS A 22 2.35 -19.13 -26.04
C CYS A 22 3.05 -18.49 -24.84
N PRO A 23 4.08 -19.11 -24.23
CA PRO A 23 4.79 -18.50 -23.11
C PRO A 23 5.58 -17.26 -23.58
N VAL A 24 5.47 -16.16 -22.84
CA VAL A 24 6.22 -14.92 -23.10
C VAL A 24 7.13 -14.61 -21.92
N ASN A 25 8.30 -14.06 -22.25
CA ASN A 25 9.25 -13.56 -21.27
C ASN A 25 9.31 -12.05 -21.34
N ARG A 26 9.31 -11.42 -20.17
CA ARG A 26 9.50 -9.99 -20.01
C ARG A 26 10.68 -9.75 -19.09
N ALA A 27 11.41 -8.69 -19.38
CA ALA A 27 12.50 -8.20 -18.54
C ALA A 27 12.33 -6.68 -18.41
N THR A 28 12.77 -6.15 -17.28
CA THR A 28 12.76 -4.71 -16.98
C THR A 28 14.17 -4.16 -17.08
N ASP A 29 14.28 -2.93 -17.56
CA ASP A 29 15.55 -2.19 -17.57
C ASP A 29 15.42 -0.92 -16.71
N LEU A 30 15.93 -1.03 -15.49
CA LEU A 30 15.87 0.05 -14.51
C LEU A 30 16.81 1.20 -14.84
N THR A 31 17.85 0.94 -15.64
CA THR A 31 18.81 1.99 -16.05
C THR A 31 18.13 2.98 -16.98
N VAL A 32 17.39 2.47 -17.97
CA VAL A 32 16.59 3.28 -18.91
C VAL A 32 15.47 4.04 -18.19
N LEU A 33 14.80 3.42 -17.22
CA LEU A 33 13.78 4.11 -16.41
C LEU A 33 14.40 5.29 -15.66
N LYS A 34 15.54 5.07 -15.00
CA LYS A 34 16.25 6.11 -14.25
C LYS A 34 16.70 7.24 -15.16
N GLU A 35 17.34 6.92 -16.30
CA GLU A 35 17.77 7.90 -17.30
C GLU A 35 16.63 8.77 -17.80
N LYS A 36 15.46 8.17 -18.05
CA LYS A 36 14.31 8.87 -18.62
C LYS A 36 13.54 9.73 -17.60
N PHE A 37 13.41 9.27 -16.36
CA PHE A 37 12.51 9.88 -15.39
C PHE A 37 13.22 10.59 -14.22
N GLU A 38 14.50 10.31 -13.96
CA GLU A 38 15.15 10.76 -12.71
C GLU A 38 16.50 11.45 -12.92
N ILE A 39 17.19 11.20 -14.03
CA ILE A 39 18.48 11.82 -14.28
C ILE A 39 18.29 13.27 -14.77
N PRO A 40 19.07 14.24 -14.23
CA PRO A 40 19.11 15.58 -14.76
C PRO A 40 19.45 15.57 -16.25
N SER A 41 18.61 16.21 -17.06
CA SER A 41 18.76 16.28 -18.51
C SER A 41 18.46 17.71 -18.98
N PRO A 42 18.76 18.09 -20.24
CA PRO A 42 18.38 19.41 -20.75
C PRO A 42 16.87 19.72 -20.60
N SER A 43 16.03 18.68 -20.60
CA SER A 43 14.58 18.75 -20.35
C SER A 43 14.18 18.66 -18.87
N ASN A 44 15.09 18.24 -17.98
CA ASN A 44 14.91 18.16 -16.54
C ASN A 44 16.10 18.79 -15.81
N PRO A 45 16.19 20.14 -15.78
CA PRO A 45 17.33 20.83 -15.16
C PRO A 45 17.34 20.72 -13.62
N THR A 46 16.20 20.40 -13.00
CA THR A 46 16.07 20.30 -11.54
C THR A 46 16.46 18.93 -10.99
N GLY A 47 16.53 17.89 -11.84
CA GLY A 47 16.82 16.52 -11.42
C GLY A 47 15.72 15.89 -10.56
N LYS A 48 14.52 16.48 -10.52
CA LYS A 48 13.36 15.92 -9.80
C LYS A 48 12.80 14.73 -10.57
N SER A 49 12.29 13.73 -9.84
CA SER A 49 11.70 12.55 -10.47
C SER A 49 10.38 12.89 -11.15
N ASP A 50 10.26 12.56 -12.43
CA ASP A 50 9.01 12.61 -13.19
C ASP A 50 8.19 11.32 -13.03
N LEU A 51 8.55 10.43 -12.09
CA LEU A 51 7.78 9.22 -11.82
C LEU A 51 6.40 9.55 -11.22
N PRO A 52 5.37 8.74 -11.54
CA PRO A 52 4.02 8.94 -11.02
C PRO A 52 3.92 8.60 -9.53
N GLY A 53 2.92 9.17 -8.86
CA GLY A 53 2.55 8.78 -7.50
C GLY A 53 2.11 7.31 -7.41
N LEU A 54 2.42 6.67 -6.28
CA LEU A 54 2.11 5.29 -5.99
C LEU A 54 1.56 5.16 -4.58
N ASP A 55 0.33 4.66 -4.49
CA ASP A 55 -0.31 4.34 -3.21
C ASP A 55 -0.18 2.84 -2.93
N ILE A 56 0.28 2.48 -1.73
CA ILE A 56 0.41 1.09 -1.29
C ILE A 56 -0.61 0.81 -0.21
N PHE A 57 -1.46 -0.19 -0.43
CA PHE A 57 -2.54 -0.56 0.48
C PHE A 57 -2.19 -1.85 1.21
N VAL A 58 -2.23 -1.77 2.53
CA VAL A 58 -2.13 -2.92 3.43
C VAL A 58 -3.45 -3.05 4.17
N SER A 59 -4.09 -4.22 4.09
CA SER A 59 -5.30 -4.49 4.87
C SER A 59 -5.00 -5.48 5.99
N THR A 60 -5.44 -5.18 7.20
CA THR A 60 -5.43 -6.11 8.33
C THR A 60 -6.84 -6.37 8.85
N ALA A 61 -7.11 -7.61 9.24
CA ALA A 61 -8.43 -8.04 9.70
C ALA A 61 -8.66 -7.75 11.18
N ASP A 62 -7.73 -8.20 12.04
CA ASP A 62 -7.85 -8.13 13.50
C ASP A 62 -6.50 -8.55 14.14
N PRO A 63 -6.02 -7.87 15.18
CA PRO A 63 -4.72 -8.17 15.79
C PRO A 63 -4.62 -9.57 16.44
N GLU A 64 -5.74 -10.23 16.72
CA GLU A 64 -5.74 -11.62 17.22
C GLU A 64 -5.42 -12.64 16.12
N LYS A 65 -5.85 -12.36 14.88
CA LYS A 65 -5.60 -13.22 13.72
C LYS A 65 -4.28 -12.91 13.05
N GLU A 66 -3.93 -11.64 13.03
CA GLU A 66 -2.77 -11.10 12.32
C GLU A 66 -1.94 -10.30 13.33
N PRO A 67 -0.82 -10.87 13.82
CA PRO A 67 -0.03 -10.21 14.86
C PRO A 67 0.44 -8.81 14.41
N PRO A 68 0.25 -7.76 15.21
CA PRO A 68 0.61 -6.39 14.83
C PRO A 68 2.08 -6.21 14.44
N LEU A 69 2.97 -7.04 15.00
CA LEU A 69 4.40 -7.05 14.66
C LEU A 69 4.64 -7.43 13.18
N VAL A 70 3.88 -8.39 12.64
CA VAL A 70 4.01 -8.82 11.24
C VAL A 70 3.60 -7.66 10.32
N THR A 71 2.44 -7.05 10.59
CA THR A 71 1.95 -5.87 9.88
C THR A 71 2.95 -4.70 9.95
N ALA A 72 3.53 -4.45 11.13
CA ALA A 72 4.52 -3.39 11.31
C ALA A 72 5.79 -3.64 10.48
N ASN A 73 6.29 -4.87 10.44
CA ASN A 73 7.46 -5.22 9.62
C ASN A 73 7.20 -5.05 8.12
N THR A 74 5.99 -5.37 7.66
CA THR A 74 5.55 -5.12 6.28
C THR A 74 5.52 -3.63 5.95
N ILE A 75 4.97 -2.81 6.83
CA ILE A 75 4.96 -1.34 6.65
C ILE A 75 6.37 -0.76 6.65
N LEU A 76 7.24 -1.21 7.54
CA LEU A 76 8.64 -0.79 7.55
C LEU A 76 9.36 -1.15 6.24
N SER A 77 9.03 -2.30 5.65
CA SER A 77 9.53 -2.69 4.34
C SER A 77 9.01 -1.80 3.21
N ILE A 78 7.73 -1.41 3.27
CA ILE A 78 7.10 -0.48 2.33
C ILE A 78 7.74 0.90 2.39
N LEU A 79 7.87 1.47 3.60
CA LEU A 79 8.45 2.81 3.81
C LEU A 79 9.93 2.89 3.42
N ALA A 80 10.64 1.75 3.43
CA ALA A 80 12.05 1.63 3.06
C ALA A 80 12.27 1.19 1.60
N ALA A 81 11.23 1.10 0.77
CA ALA A 81 11.34 0.77 -0.64
C ALA A 81 12.10 1.87 -1.43
N ASP A 82 12.77 1.49 -2.52
CA ASP A 82 13.50 2.43 -3.37
C ASP A 82 12.54 3.05 -4.40
N TYR A 83 11.91 4.14 -3.98
CA TYR A 83 11.05 4.98 -4.80
C TYR A 83 11.15 6.44 -4.29
N PRO A 84 10.91 7.47 -5.13
CA PRO A 84 10.90 8.85 -4.66
C PRO A 84 9.92 9.04 -3.49
N VAL A 85 10.42 9.62 -2.40
CA VAL A 85 9.73 9.66 -1.10
C VAL A 85 8.41 10.42 -1.19
N GLU A 86 8.40 11.52 -1.94
CA GLU A 86 7.25 12.36 -2.22
C GLU A 86 6.19 11.72 -3.12
N LYS A 87 6.54 10.65 -3.83
CA LYS A 87 5.62 9.92 -4.71
C LYS A 87 5.05 8.66 -4.06
N LEU A 88 5.63 8.21 -2.94
CA LEU A 88 5.22 6.99 -2.26
C LEU A 88 4.28 7.32 -1.09
N SER A 89 3.14 6.65 -1.02
CA SER A 89 2.19 6.78 0.09
C SER A 89 1.74 5.41 0.56
N CYS A 90 1.74 5.17 1.87
CA CYS A 90 1.32 3.92 2.49
C CYS A 90 0.01 4.12 3.25
N TYR A 91 -0.97 3.25 2.97
CA TYR A 91 -2.26 3.22 3.64
C TYR A 91 -2.46 1.88 4.32
N VAL A 92 -2.80 1.92 5.61
CA VAL A 92 -3.10 0.74 6.43
C VAL A 92 -4.57 0.77 6.77
N SER A 93 -5.33 -0.22 6.28
CA SER A 93 -6.73 -0.41 6.64
C SER A 93 -6.86 -1.43 7.76
N ASP A 94 -7.34 -1.03 8.92
CA ASP A 94 -7.72 -1.93 10.02
C ASP A 94 -9.23 -2.18 9.99
N ASP A 95 -9.62 -3.41 9.63
CA ASP A 95 -11.01 -3.84 9.67
C ASP A 95 -11.52 -4.11 11.09
N GLY A 96 -10.64 -4.43 12.04
CA GLY A 96 -11.00 -4.67 13.44
C GLY A 96 -11.25 -3.39 14.22
N GLY A 97 -10.65 -2.28 13.78
CA GLY A 97 -10.74 -0.98 14.45
C GLY A 97 -10.18 -1.03 15.87
N ALA A 98 -9.13 -1.82 16.10
CA ALA A 98 -8.60 -2.12 17.42
C ALA A 98 -7.50 -1.13 17.81
N LEU A 99 -7.55 -0.63 19.05
CA LEU A 99 -6.52 0.29 19.57
C LEU A 99 -5.11 -0.31 19.54
N LEU A 100 -4.99 -1.62 19.71
CA LEU A 100 -3.72 -2.34 19.64
C LEU A 100 -3.03 -2.18 18.28
N THR A 101 -3.77 -2.32 17.18
CA THR A 101 -3.24 -2.11 15.84
C THR A 101 -2.80 -0.66 15.67
N PHE A 102 -3.64 0.30 16.10
CA PHE A 102 -3.34 1.72 16.01
C PHE A 102 -2.03 2.10 16.73
N GLU A 103 -1.86 1.71 18.00
CA GLU A 103 -0.64 2.00 18.76
C GLU A 103 0.58 1.26 18.19
N ALA A 104 0.41 0.03 17.71
CA ALA A 104 1.48 -0.71 17.05
C ALA A 104 1.98 -0.01 15.78
N MET A 105 1.07 0.58 14.98
CA MET A 105 1.45 1.32 13.78
C MET A 105 2.10 2.67 14.13
N ALA A 106 1.70 3.31 15.24
CA ALA A 106 2.35 4.52 15.73
C ALA A 106 3.80 4.23 16.19
N GLU A 107 4.02 3.12 16.90
CA GLU A 107 5.38 2.65 17.26
C GLU A 107 6.20 2.30 16.01
N ALA A 108 5.58 1.69 14.99
CA ALA A 108 6.25 1.39 13.72
C ALA A 108 6.65 2.68 12.97
N ALA A 109 5.78 3.70 12.97
CA ALA A 109 6.07 5.01 12.41
C ALA A 109 7.26 5.69 13.10
N SER A 110 7.35 5.57 14.44
CA SER A 110 8.51 6.05 15.21
C SER A 110 9.79 5.30 14.83
N PHE A 111 9.76 3.97 14.79
CA PHE A 111 10.92 3.16 14.41
C PHE A 111 11.35 3.36 12.94
N ALA A 112 10.42 3.69 12.04
CA ALA A 112 10.71 3.99 10.65
C ALA A 112 11.73 5.14 10.49
N SER A 113 11.74 6.11 11.41
CA SER A 113 12.67 7.24 11.40
C SER A 113 14.15 6.85 11.50
N VAL A 114 14.45 5.70 12.10
CA VAL A 114 15.81 5.15 12.19
C VAL A 114 16.05 4.02 11.19
N TRP A 115 15.03 3.20 10.92
CA TRP A 115 15.12 2.07 10.00
C TRP A 115 15.29 2.50 8.54
N VAL A 116 14.49 3.46 8.07
CA VAL A 116 14.47 3.87 6.66
C VAL A 116 15.80 4.53 6.26
N PRO A 117 16.36 5.51 7.01
CA PRO A 117 17.65 6.09 6.67
C PRO A 117 18.78 5.07 6.71
N PHE A 118 18.78 4.14 7.68
CA PHE A 118 19.76 3.05 7.71
C PHE A 118 19.69 2.17 6.46
N CYS A 119 18.48 1.81 6.01
CA CYS A 119 18.28 1.02 4.80
C CYS A 119 18.81 1.73 3.56
N ARG A 120 18.57 3.04 3.45
CA ARG A 120 19.06 3.89 2.34
C ARG A 120 20.58 4.02 2.38
N LYS A 121 21.16 4.34 3.54
CA LYS A 121 22.60 4.52 3.76
C LYS A 121 23.41 3.30 3.33
N HIS A 122 22.98 2.12 3.77
CA HIS A 122 23.76 0.90 3.68
C HIS A 122 23.26 -0.07 2.59
N GLY A 123 22.23 0.30 1.82
CA GLY A 123 21.67 -0.54 0.75
C GLY A 123 21.29 -1.93 1.26
N ILE A 124 20.38 -1.98 2.24
CA ILE A 124 20.04 -3.21 2.96
C ILE A 124 18.93 -3.98 2.25
N GLU A 125 19.09 -5.30 2.12
CA GLU A 125 18.04 -6.17 1.60
C GLU A 125 17.99 -7.49 2.40
N PRO A 126 16.79 -8.03 2.69
CA PRO A 126 15.46 -7.45 2.43
C PRO A 126 15.17 -6.22 3.33
N ARG A 127 14.14 -5.44 2.97
CA ARG A 127 13.73 -4.22 3.72
C ARG A 127 12.86 -4.51 4.94
N ASN A 128 12.43 -5.76 5.11
CA ASN A 128 11.72 -6.22 6.31
C ASN A 128 12.75 -6.53 7.42
N PRO A 129 12.70 -5.86 8.58
CA PRO A 129 13.73 -5.99 9.61
C PRO A 129 13.76 -7.36 10.28
N GLU A 130 12.60 -7.99 10.55
CA GLU A 130 12.55 -9.35 11.11
C GLU A 130 13.29 -10.32 10.20
N SER A 131 12.95 -10.28 8.90
CA SER A 131 13.52 -11.16 7.89
C SER A 131 15.02 -10.87 7.70
N TYR A 132 15.41 -9.59 7.65
CA TYR A 132 16.81 -9.17 7.54
C TYR A 132 17.67 -9.66 8.71
N PHE A 133 17.22 -9.48 9.95
CA PHE A 133 17.99 -9.90 11.13
C PHE A 133 17.94 -11.43 11.37
N ALA A 134 16.94 -12.12 10.82
CA ALA A 134 16.83 -13.58 10.85
C ALA A 134 17.68 -14.30 9.78
N LEU A 135 18.21 -13.58 8.79
CA LEU A 135 19.07 -14.18 7.76
C LEU A 135 20.30 -14.85 8.40
N LYS A 136 20.49 -16.14 8.09
CA LYS A 136 21.68 -16.93 8.49
C LYS A 136 22.92 -16.68 7.61
N LYS A 137 22.85 -15.70 6.69
CA LYS A 137 23.96 -15.32 5.81
C LYS A 137 24.89 -14.33 6.52
N ASP A 138 26.13 -14.24 6.08
CA ASP A 138 27.07 -13.23 6.57
C ASP A 138 26.56 -11.82 6.22
N PRO A 139 26.19 -10.99 7.22
CA PRO A 139 25.63 -9.66 6.97
C PRO A 139 26.68 -8.63 6.54
N TYR A 140 27.98 -8.94 6.68
CA TYR A 140 29.08 -8.02 6.34
C TYR A 140 29.59 -8.21 4.91
N LYS A 141 29.12 -9.26 4.23
CA LYS A 141 29.50 -9.54 2.84
C LYS A 141 29.12 -8.38 1.94
N ASN A 142 30.06 -7.92 1.10
CA ASN A 142 29.92 -6.81 0.16
C ASN A 142 29.59 -5.45 0.79
N LYS A 143 29.85 -5.26 2.09
CA LYS A 143 29.68 -3.96 2.77
C LYS A 143 31.01 -3.24 2.88
N VAL A 144 31.08 -2.05 2.29
CA VAL A 144 32.31 -1.24 2.16
C VAL A 144 32.39 -0.08 3.15
N ARG A 145 31.26 0.34 3.72
CA ARG A 145 31.20 1.47 4.64
C ARG A 145 31.78 1.09 6.03
N PRO A 146 32.71 1.87 6.61
CA PRO A 146 33.41 1.51 7.84
C PRO A 146 32.52 1.56 9.09
N ASP A 147 31.52 2.43 9.09
CA ASP A 147 30.54 2.60 10.17
C ASP A 147 29.44 1.53 10.20
N PHE A 148 29.31 0.73 9.14
CA PHE A 148 28.25 -0.28 9.00
C PHE A 148 28.15 -1.24 10.19
N VAL A 149 29.28 -1.72 10.72
CA VAL A 149 29.29 -2.69 11.83
C VAL A 149 28.69 -2.07 13.10
N ARG A 150 29.04 -0.81 13.38
CA ARG A 150 28.53 -0.05 14.54
C ARG A 150 27.05 0.24 14.36
N ASP A 151 26.67 0.80 13.21
CA ASP A 151 25.30 1.19 12.87
C ASP A 151 24.36 -0.02 12.93
N ARG A 152 24.76 -1.16 12.34
CA ARG A 152 23.97 -2.39 12.36
C ARG A 152 23.76 -2.95 13.76
N ARG A 153 24.81 -2.98 14.59
CA ARG A 153 24.69 -3.49 15.98
C ARG A 153 23.72 -2.64 16.79
N ARG A 154 23.78 -1.32 16.62
CA ARG A 154 22.86 -0.40 17.28
C ARG A 154 21.44 -0.63 16.80
N LEU A 155 21.21 -0.64 15.48
CA LEU A 155 19.87 -0.81 14.94
C LEU A 155 19.25 -2.15 15.29
N LYS A 156 20.06 -3.20 15.44
CA LYS A 156 19.58 -4.48 15.96
C LYS A 156 19.01 -4.34 17.39
N ARG A 157 19.68 -3.59 18.27
CA ARG A 157 19.18 -3.33 19.63
C ARG A 157 17.90 -2.50 19.61
N GLU A 158 17.87 -1.43 18.82
CA GLU A 158 16.66 -0.60 18.63
C GLU A 158 15.48 -1.43 18.13
N TYR A 159 15.75 -2.38 17.22
CA TYR A 159 14.75 -3.30 16.70
C TYR A 159 14.25 -4.31 17.76
N ASP A 160 15.17 -4.88 18.54
CA ASP A 160 14.82 -5.80 19.63
C ASP A 160 13.98 -5.07 20.70
N GLU A 161 14.32 -3.82 21.03
CA GLU A 161 13.53 -2.97 21.92
C GLU A 161 12.16 -2.61 21.33
N PHE A 162 12.10 -2.29 20.03
CA PHE A 162 10.85 -2.09 19.31
C PHE A 162 9.95 -3.33 19.39
N LYS A 163 10.49 -4.54 19.18
CA LYS A 163 9.74 -5.80 19.35
C LYS A 163 9.18 -5.95 20.76
N VAL A 164 9.99 -5.64 21.77
CA VAL A 164 9.54 -5.68 23.18
C VAL A 164 8.40 -4.68 23.42
N ARG A 165 8.50 -3.45 22.91
CA ARG A 165 7.42 -2.46 23.02
C ARG A 165 6.13 -2.94 22.39
N ILE A 166 6.18 -3.43 21.14
CA ILE A 166 5.00 -3.97 20.44
C ILE A 166 4.37 -5.13 21.21
N ASN A 167 5.18 -6.08 21.69
CA ASN A 167 4.69 -7.23 22.45
C ASN A 167 4.11 -6.85 23.82
N ALA A 168 4.53 -5.74 24.40
CA ALA A 168 4.02 -5.23 25.67
C ALA A 168 2.73 -4.40 25.52
N LEU A 169 2.37 -3.95 24.30
CA LEU A 169 1.19 -3.12 24.05
C LEU A 169 -0.13 -3.72 24.57
N PRO A 170 -0.45 -5.02 24.36
CA PRO A 170 -1.71 -5.57 24.85
C PRO A 170 -1.90 -5.40 26.36
N ASP A 171 -0.84 -5.68 27.13
CA ASP A 171 -0.84 -5.52 28.58
C ASP A 171 -0.82 -4.05 29.00
N ALA A 172 -0.08 -3.21 28.29
CA ALA A 172 0.00 -1.77 28.56
C ALA A 172 -1.37 -1.10 28.38
N ILE A 173 -2.06 -1.37 27.26
CA ILE A 173 -3.39 -0.83 26.96
C ILE A 173 -4.40 -1.28 28.00
N ARG A 174 -4.36 -2.57 28.39
CA ARG A 174 -5.24 -3.12 29.43
C ARG A 174 -5.02 -2.43 30.77
N ARG A 175 -3.78 -2.40 31.29
CA ARG A 175 -3.46 -1.75 32.58
C ARG A 175 -3.80 -0.27 32.58
N ARG A 176 -3.53 0.43 31.48
CA ARG A 176 -3.90 1.84 31.31
C ARG A 176 -5.41 2.02 31.39
N SER A 177 -6.17 1.21 30.65
CA SER A 177 -7.64 1.27 30.65
C SER A 177 -8.21 0.98 32.04
N ASP A 178 -7.69 -0.02 32.74
CA ASP A 178 -8.08 -0.36 34.12
C ASP A 178 -7.79 0.82 35.09
N ALA A 179 -6.64 1.49 34.94
CA ALA A 179 -6.26 2.62 35.79
C ALA A 179 -7.15 3.86 35.55
N TYR A 180 -7.46 4.21 34.31
CA TYR A 180 -8.37 5.30 33.99
C TYR A 180 -9.80 5.00 34.44
N HIS A 181 -10.26 3.76 34.23
CA HIS A 181 -11.57 3.32 34.69
C HIS A 181 -11.70 3.40 36.21
N ALA A 182 -10.72 2.90 36.97
CA ALA A 182 -10.72 3.03 38.43
C ALA A 182 -10.73 4.49 38.89
N ARG A 183 -10.05 5.39 38.16
CA ARG A 183 -10.09 6.84 38.44
C ARG A 183 -11.47 7.44 38.17
N GLU A 184 -12.16 7.02 37.12
CA GLU A 184 -13.55 7.43 36.86
C GLU A 184 -14.52 6.90 37.92
N GLU A 185 -14.43 5.62 38.28
CA GLU A 185 -15.26 5.03 39.34
C GLU A 185 -15.09 5.80 40.65
N LEU A 186 -13.85 6.11 41.05
CA LEU A 186 -13.58 6.91 42.25
C LEU A 186 -14.16 8.32 42.18
N LYS A 187 -14.12 8.97 41.01
CA LYS A 187 -14.74 10.30 40.82
C LYS A 187 -16.26 10.21 40.92
N ALA A 188 -16.87 9.23 40.26
CA ALA A 188 -18.31 9.03 40.26
C ALA A 188 -18.83 8.71 41.67
N VAL A 189 -18.15 7.83 42.42
CA VAL A 189 -18.50 7.54 43.82
C VAL A 189 -18.36 8.78 44.71
N ARG A 190 -17.32 9.60 44.51
CA ARG A 190 -17.16 10.86 45.27
C ARG A 190 -18.28 11.85 44.96
N GLN A 191 -18.65 11.99 43.70
CA GLN A 191 -19.72 12.87 43.27
C GLN A 191 -21.08 12.39 43.81
N GLN A 192 -21.38 11.10 43.69
CA GLN A 192 -22.60 10.51 44.23
C GLN A 192 -22.70 10.67 45.76
N ARG A 193 -21.57 10.56 46.48
CA ARG A 193 -21.53 10.85 47.93
C ARG A 193 -21.79 12.32 48.25
N GLN A 194 -21.27 13.24 47.45
CA GLN A 194 -21.52 14.68 47.61
C GLN A 194 -23.00 15.00 47.33
N GLU A 195 -23.57 14.43 46.28
CA GLU A 195 -24.99 14.58 45.91
C GLU A 195 -25.92 13.95 46.95
N ALA A 196 -25.60 12.75 47.44
CA ALA A 196 -26.36 12.09 48.51
C ALA A 196 -26.30 12.85 49.84
N ALA A 197 -25.16 13.44 50.18
CA ALA A 197 -25.01 14.31 51.35
C ALA A 197 -25.84 15.60 51.22
N ALA A 198 -26.01 16.12 50.00
CA ALA A 198 -26.87 17.27 49.71
C ALA A 198 -28.37 16.91 49.69
N ALA A 199 -28.72 15.70 49.25
CA ALA A 199 -30.10 15.28 49.01
C ALA A 199 -30.83 14.65 50.22
N LYS A 200 -30.16 14.45 51.37
CA LYS A 200 -30.72 13.82 52.60
C LYS A 200 -31.54 12.55 52.29
N ASP A 201 -30.83 11.43 52.18
CA ASP A 201 -31.38 10.05 52.14
C ASP A 201 -31.72 9.46 50.75
N ALA A 202 -30.81 9.59 49.80
CA ALA A 202 -30.85 8.83 48.54
C ALA A 202 -30.12 7.48 48.70
N LEU A 203 -30.83 6.37 48.43
CA LEU A 203 -30.24 5.03 48.30
C LEU A 203 -29.12 5.04 47.25
N LEU A 204 -27.90 4.71 47.66
CA LEU A 204 -26.74 4.65 46.79
C LEU A 204 -26.82 3.39 45.91
N GLU A 205 -27.35 3.53 44.70
CA GLU A 205 -27.24 2.47 43.70
C GLU A 205 -25.79 2.36 43.19
N PRO A 206 -25.30 1.13 42.93
CA PRO A 206 -23.98 0.92 42.36
C PRO A 206 -23.93 1.48 40.94
N ILE A 207 -23.06 2.48 40.73
CA ILE A 207 -22.85 3.11 39.42
C ILE A 207 -22.24 2.07 38.47
N LYS A 208 -22.95 1.76 37.39
CA LYS A 208 -22.44 0.91 36.30
C LYS A 208 -21.82 1.80 35.22
N ILE A 209 -20.51 2.02 35.30
CA ILE A 209 -19.76 2.71 34.24
C ILE A 209 -19.32 1.66 33.21
N PRO A 210 -19.59 1.86 31.91
CA PRO A 210 -19.06 0.98 30.87
C PRO A 210 -17.51 0.96 30.89
N LYS A 211 -16.92 -0.23 30.72
CA LYS A 211 -15.46 -0.38 30.67
C LYS A 211 -14.91 0.10 29.33
N ALA A 212 -14.69 1.40 29.22
CA ALA A 212 -14.10 2.01 28.04
C ALA A 212 -12.65 1.55 27.79
N THR A 213 -12.25 1.55 26.52
CA THR A 213 -10.85 1.38 26.13
C THR A 213 -10.20 2.77 26.01
N TRP A 214 -9.14 3.00 26.78
CA TRP A 214 -8.56 4.33 26.93
C TRP A 214 -7.31 4.52 26.09
N MET A 215 -7.23 5.66 25.42
CA MET A 215 -6.04 6.15 24.73
C MET A 215 -5.04 6.74 25.75
N ALA A 216 -3.80 6.97 25.29
CA ALA A 216 -2.73 7.53 26.12
C ALA A 216 -3.01 8.98 26.59
N ASP A 217 -3.79 9.74 25.84
CA ASP A 217 -4.20 11.11 26.17
C ASP A 217 -5.37 11.19 27.17
N GLY A 218 -5.91 10.03 27.58
CA GLY A 218 -7.06 9.96 28.46
C GLY A 218 -8.40 10.19 27.76
N THR A 219 -8.47 10.03 26.44
CA THR A 219 -9.74 9.97 25.70
C THR A 219 -10.20 8.51 25.48
N HIS A 220 -11.48 8.33 25.18
CA HIS A 220 -12.01 7.01 24.80
C HIS A 220 -11.65 6.69 23.35
N TRP A 221 -11.26 5.44 23.10
CA TRP A 221 -11.02 4.98 21.73
C TRP A 221 -12.33 4.98 20.93
N PRO A 222 -12.41 5.65 19.76
CA PRO A 222 -13.62 5.69 18.93
C PRO A 222 -13.94 4.37 18.22
N GLY A 223 -12.97 3.46 18.11
CA GLY A 223 -13.14 2.16 17.44
C GLY A 223 -13.69 1.08 18.37
N THR A 224 -13.26 -0.16 18.12
CA THR A 224 -13.66 -1.34 18.91
C THR A 224 -13.01 -1.34 20.29
N TRP A 225 -13.83 -1.52 21.34
CA TRP A 225 -13.35 -1.64 22.71
C TRP A 225 -12.96 -3.09 23.07
N ILE A 226 -12.03 -3.23 24.02
CA ILE A 226 -11.65 -4.53 24.64
C ILE A 226 -12.88 -5.19 25.27
N HIS A 227 -13.72 -4.39 25.93
CA HIS A 227 -15.03 -4.78 26.43
C HIS A 227 -16.10 -4.14 25.53
N PRO A 228 -16.70 -4.91 24.59
CA PRO A 228 -17.62 -4.35 23.61
C PRO A 228 -18.87 -3.76 24.26
N THR A 229 -19.30 -2.59 23.80
CA THR A 229 -20.56 -1.93 24.18
C THR A 229 -21.34 -1.55 22.93
N SER A 230 -22.60 -1.12 23.08
CA SER A 230 -23.33 -0.46 21.99
C SER A 230 -22.47 0.71 21.46
N GLU A 231 -22.31 0.82 20.14
CA GLU A 231 -21.45 1.79 19.44
C GLU A 231 -19.92 1.54 19.44
N HIS A 232 -19.43 0.50 20.11
CA HIS A 232 -17.99 0.15 20.16
C HIS A 232 -17.71 -1.35 19.98
N THR A 233 -18.41 -1.98 19.05
CA THR A 233 -18.20 -3.38 18.66
C THR A 233 -17.49 -3.48 17.31
N ARG A 234 -16.95 -4.66 16.97
CA ARG A 234 -16.34 -4.91 15.64
C ARG A 234 -17.29 -4.67 14.45
N GLY A 235 -18.60 -4.62 14.67
CA GLY A 235 -19.63 -4.33 13.66
C GLY A 235 -20.32 -2.98 13.82
N ASP A 236 -19.96 -2.21 14.84
CA ASP A 236 -20.56 -0.91 15.17
C ASP A 236 -19.51 -0.03 15.82
N HIS A 237 -18.88 0.83 15.02
CA HIS A 237 -17.91 1.82 15.48
C HIS A 237 -17.75 2.93 14.45
N ALA A 238 -17.29 4.10 14.89
CA ALA A 238 -17.03 5.23 14.01
C ALA A 238 -15.84 4.96 13.08
N GLY A 239 -15.81 5.65 11.93
CA GLY A 239 -14.66 5.66 11.04
C GLY A 239 -13.53 6.52 11.62
N ILE A 240 -12.29 6.09 11.41
CA ILE A 240 -11.07 6.71 11.92
C ILE A 240 -10.10 6.88 10.76
N ILE A 241 -9.59 8.09 10.56
CA ILE A 241 -8.48 8.35 9.64
C ILE A 241 -7.42 9.13 10.41
N GLN A 242 -6.21 8.59 10.48
CA GLN A 242 -5.08 9.23 11.13
C GLN A 242 -3.88 9.24 10.19
N VAL A 243 -3.36 10.43 9.89
CA VAL A 243 -2.05 10.58 9.25
C VAL A 243 -0.99 10.39 10.33
N MET A 244 -0.30 9.26 10.30
CA MET A 244 0.75 8.90 11.27
C MET A 244 2.10 9.52 10.86
N LEU A 245 2.42 9.47 9.57
CA LEU A 245 3.54 10.19 8.98
C LEU A 245 2.98 11.17 7.95
N LYS A 246 3.29 12.45 8.14
CA LYS A 246 2.83 13.53 7.26
C LYS A 246 3.45 13.38 5.87
N PRO A 247 2.84 13.95 4.82
CA PRO A 247 3.48 14.08 3.53
C PRO A 247 4.89 14.69 3.69
N PRO A 248 5.92 14.13 3.03
CA PRO A 248 7.27 14.65 3.12
C PRO A 248 7.34 16.06 2.53
N ALA A 249 8.29 16.87 3.02
CA ALA A 249 8.63 18.14 2.39
C ALA A 249 9.12 17.92 0.95
N GLU A 250 9.02 18.93 0.09
CA GLU A 250 9.43 18.80 -1.33
C GLU A 250 10.94 18.58 -1.50
N GLU A 251 11.75 19.26 -0.69
CA GLU A 251 13.21 19.16 -0.78
C GLU A 251 13.77 18.06 0.14
N PRO A 252 14.83 17.34 -0.29
CA PRO A 252 15.53 16.37 0.54
C PRO A 252 16.01 16.99 1.86
N ILE A 253 15.71 16.31 2.97
CA ILE A 253 16.22 16.71 4.28
C ILE A 253 17.31 15.72 4.65
N PHE A 254 18.53 16.20 4.79
CA PHE A 254 19.67 15.39 5.21
C PHE A 254 19.74 15.33 6.73
N GLY A 255 20.21 14.19 7.27
CA GLY A 255 20.36 14.00 8.70
C GLY A 255 21.51 14.82 9.28
N ILE A 256 21.63 14.79 10.61
CA ILE A 256 22.71 15.47 11.34
C ILE A 256 23.97 14.59 11.29
N SER A 257 25.14 15.22 11.18
CA SER A 257 26.43 14.52 11.26
C SER A 257 26.67 13.99 12.68
N SER A 258 27.52 12.97 12.84
CA SER A 258 27.92 12.53 14.19
C SER A 258 28.70 13.60 14.97
N ASP A 259 29.24 14.59 14.26
CA ASP A 259 30.21 15.55 14.77
C ASP A 259 29.56 16.85 15.28
N ASP A 260 28.32 17.15 14.89
CA ASP A 260 27.59 18.36 15.35
C ASP A 260 27.00 18.23 16.77
N ASN A 261 27.11 17.06 17.42
CA ASN A 261 26.59 16.80 18.77
C ASN A 261 27.65 17.04 19.87
N HIS A 262 28.37 18.17 19.80
CA HIS A 262 29.23 18.63 20.90
C HIS A 262 28.40 19.24 22.05
N GLU A 263 27.55 18.45 22.71
CA GLU A 263 27.30 18.64 24.15
C GLU A 263 28.33 17.80 24.89
N GLU A 264 29.48 18.41 25.17
CA GLU A 264 30.54 17.82 26.01
C GLU A 264 30.07 17.77 27.46
N VAL A 265 29.74 16.58 27.95
CA VAL A 265 29.81 16.25 29.37
C VAL A 265 30.83 15.12 29.53
N GLU A 266 31.96 15.43 30.16
CA GLU A 266 32.98 14.51 30.67
C GLU A 266 33.72 13.57 29.68
N GLY A 267 34.33 14.12 28.63
CA GLY A 267 35.55 13.54 28.02
C GLY A 267 35.44 12.13 27.42
N GLN A 268 34.23 11.62 27.23
CA GLN A 268 33.92 10.41 26.45
C GLN A 268 32.95 10.80 25.33
N PRO A 269 33.20 10.39 24.06
CA PRO A 269 32.26 10.67 22.98
C PRO A 269 30.92 9.99 23.30
N ILE A 270 29.82 10.76 23.35
CA ILE A 270 28.47 10.18 23.45
C ILE A 270 28.25 9.37 22.16
N PRO A 271 28.21 8.02 22.20
CA PRO A 271 28.08 7.21 21.01
C PRO A 271 26.59 7.15 20.64
N GLY A 272 26.05 8.26 20.14
CA GLY A 272 24.63 8.56 20.30
C GLY A 272 23.80 8.73 19.04
N VAL A 273 24.36 9.04 17.87
CA VAL A 273 23.55 9.33 16.66
C VAL A 273 24.18 8.63 15.45
N LEU A 274 23.35 7.94 14.66
CA LEU A 274 23.76 7.41 13.36
C LEU A 274 24.15 8.62 12.50
N ASP A 275 25.34 8.62 11.90
CA ASP A 275 25.69 9.67 10.95
C ASP A 275 24.79 9.52 9.71
N LEU A 276 23.86 10.45 9.53
CA LEU A 276 22.86 10.43 8.45
C LEU A 276 23.02 11.65 7.52
N SER A 277 24.16 12.34 7.60
CA SER A 277 24.46 13.55 6.82
C SER A 277 24.35 13.36 5.30
N GLU A 278 24.65 12.16 4.79
CA GLU A 278 24.61 11.85 3.36
C GLU A 278 23.23 11.33 2.87
N VAL A 279 22.26 11.17 3.76
CA VAL A 279 21.04 10.42 3.46
C VAL A 279 19.79 11.26 3.71
N ASP A 280 18.87 11.21 2.75
CA ASP A 280 17.54 11.78 2.93
C ASP A 280 16.79 11.05 4.05
N VAL A 281 16.45 11.76 5.11
CA VAL A 281 15.75 11.22 6.29
C VAL A 281 14.24 11.31 6.18
N ARG A 282 13.69 11.92 5.11
CA ARG A 282 12.24 12.02 4.90
C ARG A 282 11.60 10.65 4.81
N LEU A 283 10.40 10.53 5.37
CA LEU A 283 9.61 9.30 5.31
C LEU A 283 8.42 9.48 4.35
N PRO A 284 8.03 8.42 3.62
CA PRO A 284 6.78 8.42 2.87
C PRO A 284 5.58 8.66 3.79
N MET A 285 4.49 9.20 3.23
CA MET A 285 3.26 9.39 3.99
C MET A 285 2.73 8.03 4.48
N LEU A 286 2.30 7.96 5.74
CA LEU A 286 1.65 6.78 6.33
C LEU A 286 0.29 7.18 6.91
N VAL A 287 -0.76 6.56 6.41
CA VAL A 287 -2.14 6.82 6.81
C VAL A 287 -2.77 5.56 7.38
N TYR A 288 -3.26 5.65 8.61
CA TYR A 288 -4.09 4.62 9.23
C TYR A 288 -5.56 4.94 8.96
N VAL A 289 -6.30 3.94 8.48
CA VAL A 289 -7.72 4.04 8.17
C VAL A 289 -8.46 2.89 8.83
N SER A 290 -9.50 3.19 9.60
CA SER A 290 -10.53 2.23 9.98
C SER A 290 -11.86 2.75 9.48
N ARG A 291 -12.58 1.94 8.73
CA ARG A 291 -13.86 2.34 8.13
C ARG A 291 -14.98 2.33 9.16
N GLU A 292 -15.96 3.20 8.98
CA GLU A 292 -17.18 3.15 9.78
C GLU A 292 -17.94 1.83 9.52
N LYS A 293 -18.44 1.23 10.59
CA LYS A 293 -19.30 0.05 10.55
C LYS A 293 -20.54 0.30 11.39
N ARG A 294 -21.69 -0.16 10.91
CA ARG A 294 -22.98 -0.03 11.60
C ARG A 294 -23.78 -1.33 11.51
N PRO A 295 -24.56 -1.68 12.55
CA PRO A 295 -25.43 -2.86 12.51
C PRO A 295 -26.41 -2.78 11.34
N GLY A 296 -26.63 -3.90 10.66
CA GLY A 296 -27.55 -3.98 9.51
C GLY A 296 -26.93 -3.59 8.16
N TYR A 297 -25.68 -3.14 8.11
CA TYR A 297 -24.96 -2.86 6.87
C TYR A 297 -23.90 -3.94 6.60
N ASP A 298 -23.95 -4.57 5.43
CA ASP A 298 -22.89 -5.49 5.00
C ASP A 298 -21.64 -4.70 4.62
N HIS A 299 -20.52 -5.08 5.24
CA HIS A 299 -19.24 -4.43 5.06
C HIS A 299 -18.35 -5.15 4.05
N ASN A 300 -18.74 -6.29 3.46
CA ASN A 300 -17.99 -6.94 2.36
C ASN A 300 -16.51 -7.29 2.69
N LYS A 301 -16.17 -7.49 3.97
CA LYS A 301 -14.83 -7.91 4.45
C LYS A 301 -13.69 -7.13 3.74
N LYS A 302 -12.68 -7.83 3.21
CA LYS A 302 -11.51 -7.26 2.51
C LYS A 302 -11.88 -6.40 1.30
N ALA A 303 -12.88 -6.80 0.52
CA ALA A 303 -13.28 -6.04 -0.67
C ALA A 303 -13.78 -4.64 -0.30
N GLY A 304 -14.63 -4.54 0.74
CA GLY A 304 -15.09 -3.25 1.22
C GLY A 304 -13.98 -2.40 1.83
N ALA A 305 -12.99 -3.00 2.50
CA ALA A 305 -11.85 -2.30 3.07
C ALA A 305 -10.96 -1.70 1.97
N MET A 306 -10.61 -2.51 0.95
CA MET A 306 -9.83 -2.07 -0.20
C MET A 306 -10.55 -0.97 -1.00
N ASN A 307 -11.85 -1.11 -1.24
CA ASN A 307 -12.63 -0.08 -1.93
C ASN A 307 -12.73 1.23 -1.15
N ALA A 308 -12.79 1.16 0.19
CA ALA A 308 -12.73 2.35 1.04
C ALA A 308 -11.37 3.06 0.92
N LEU A 309 -10.27 2.31 0.89
CA LEU A 309 -8.92 2.85 0.66
C LEU A 309 -8.78 3.51 -0.72
N VAL A 310 -9.34 2.91 -1.77
CA VAL A 310 -9.36 3.52 -3.11
C VAL A 310 -9.99 4.91 -3.06
N ARG A 311 -11.10 5.08 -2.33
CA ARG A 311 -11.79 6.37 -2.18
C ARG A 311 -11.05 7.35 -1.28
N ALA A 312 -10.52 6.89 -0.15
CA ALA A 312 -9.77 7.74 0.79
C ALA A 312 -8.47 8.27 0.15
N SER A 313 -7.70 7.38 -0.49
CA SER A 313 -6.46 7.75 -1.17
C SER A 313 -6.67 8.73 -2.33
N ALA A 314 -7.79 8.65 -3.06
CA ALA A 314 -8.13 9.57 -4.14
C ALA A 314 -8.25 11.03 -3.67
N VAL A 315 -8.65 11.24 -2.42
CA VAL A 315 -8.78 12.58 -1.82
C VAL A 315 -7.46 13.04 -1.18
N MET A 316 -6.63 12.11 -0.69
CA MET A 316 -5.43 12.43 0.08
C MET A 316 -4.17 12.57 -0.79
N SER A 317 -3.69 11.49 -1.40
CA SER A 317 -2.48 11.48 -2.25
C SER A 317 -2.79 11.44 -3.75
N ASN A 318 -3.95 10.90 -4.12
CA ASN A 318 -4.42 10.69 -5.48
C ASN A 318 -3.42 10.00 -6.43
N GLY A 319 -2.68 9.01 -5.93
CA GLY A 319 -1.67 8.30 -6.72
C GLY A 319 -2.31 7.55 -7.90
N PRO A 320 -1.86 7.74 -9.16
CA PRO A 320 -2.45 7.09 -10.34
C PRO A 320 -2.29 5.55 -10.35
N PHE A 321 -1.36 5.03 -9.57
CA PHE A 321 -1.15 3.59 -9.39
C PHE A 321 -1.36 3.20 -7.94
N ILE A 322 -1.93 2.00 -7.76
CA ILE A 322 -2.26 1.45 -6.45
C ILE A 322 -1.67 0.05 -6.38
N LEU A 323 -0.81 -0.22 -5.41
CA LEU A 323 -0.29 -1.56 -5.16
C LEU A 323 -0.94 -2.14 -3.90
N ASN A 324 -1.51 -3.33 -3.99
CA ASN A 324 -2.09 -3.99 -2.83
C ASN A 324 -1.15 -5.06 -2.24
N LEU A 325 -1.06 -5.10 -0.91
CA LEU A 325 -0.32 -6.09 -0.15
C LEU A 325 -1.13 -6.61 1.03
N ASP A 326 -0.90 -7.87 1.35
CA ASP A 326 -1.37 -8.49 2.59
C ASP A 326 -0.38 -8.20 3.72
N CYS A 327 -0.84 -8.28 4.97
CA CYS A 327 -0.05 -7.90 6.14
C CYS A 327 1.21 -8.77 6.33
N ASP A 328 1.24 -9.97 5.78
CA ASP A 328 2.32 -10.95 5.80
C ASP A 328 3.23 -10.92 4.56
N HIS A 329 2.95 -10.04 3.59
CA HIS A 329 3.73 -9.89 2.36
C HIS A 329 4.51 -8.57 2.38
N TYR A 330 5.82 -8.66 2.15
CA TYR A 330 6.72 -7.50 2.19
C TYR A 330 7.61 -7.44 0.95
N PHE A 331 8.28 -6.29 0.73
CA PHE A 331 9.21 -6.13 -0.38
C PHE A 331 10.56 -6.79 -0.07
N TYR A 332 10.83 -7.89 -0.76
CA TYR A 332 12.14 -8.53 -0.71
C TYR A 332 13.19 -7.71 -1.48
N ASN A 333 12.89 -7.40 -2.75
CA ASN A 333 13.68 -6.51 -3.60
C ASN A 333 13.17 -5.07 -3.46
N SER A 334 14.05 -4.15 -3.10
CA SER A 334 13.68 -2.74 -2.91
C SER A 334 13.31 -2.01 -4.22
N LEU A 335 13.70 -2.56 -5.37
CA LEU A 335 13.47 -2.00 -6.70
C LEU A 335 12.15 -2.45 -7.35
N ALA A 336 11.38 -3.33 -6.70
CA ALA A 336 10.16 -3.92 -7.27
C ALA A 336 9.14 -2.87 -7.75
N LEU A 337 9.05 -1.72 -7.05
CA LEU A 337 8.18 -0.62 -7.44
C LEU A 337 8.60 0.00 -8.78
N ARG A 338 9.90 0.19 -8.98
CA ARG A 338 10.48 0.70 -10.24
C ARG A 338 10.30 -0.30 -11.37
N GLU A 339 10.44 -1.60 -11.09
CA GLU A 339 10.19 -2.67 -12.07
C GLU A 339 8.73 -2.65 -12.54
N GLY A 340 7.76 -2.49 -11.63
CA GLY A 340 6.36 -2.32 -11.99
C GLY A 340 6.11 -1.08 -12.85
N MET A 341 6.77 0.04 -12.51
CA MET A 341 6.67 1.27 -13.30
C MET A 341 7.28 1.16 -14.69
N CYS A 342 8.31 0.33 -14.90
CA CYS A 342 8.84 0.06 -16.24
C CYS A 342 7.73 -0.43 -17.17
N PHE A 343 6.91 -1.39 -16.74
CA PHE A 343 5.80 -1.87 -17.58
C PHE A 343 4.72 -0.83 -17.77
N MET A 344 4.35 -0.10 -16.71
CA MET A 344 3.26 0.89 -16.76
C MET A 344 3.61 2.12 -17.61
N MET A 345 4.88 2.51 -17.66
CA MET A 345 5.38 3.70 -18.35
C MET A 345 5.98 3.40 -19.73
N ASP A 346 6.10 2.14 -20.13
CA ASP A 346 6.61 1.74 -21.44
C ASP A 346 5.59 2.01 -22.57
N ARG A 347 6.04 1.86 -23.81
CA ARG A 347 5.24 1.98 -25.03
C ARG A 347 4.09 0.98 -25.00
N GLY A 348 2.87 1.50 -24.87
CA GLY A 348 1.67 0.67 -24.77
C GLY A 348 1.31 0.28 -23.33
N GLY A 349 2.04 0.76 -22.33
CA GLY A 349 1.74 0.63 -20.90
C GLY A 349 0.44 1.33 -20.49
N ASP A 350 -0.03 2.29 -21.29
CA ASP A 350 -1.36 2.92 -21.20
C ASP A 350 -2.52 1.92 -21.36
N ARG A 351 -2.24 0.72 -21.90
CA ARG A 351 -3.21 -0.38 -22.04
C ARG A 351 -3.15 -1.40 -20.90
N ILE A 352 -2.17 -1.29 -20.01
CA ILE A 352 -1.99 -2.22 -18.89
C ILE A 352 -2.91 -1.76 -17.75
N CYS A 353 -3.78 -2.67 -17.30
CA CYS A 353 -4.66 -2.46 -16.16
C CYS A 353 -3.97 -2.76 -14.84
N TYR A 354 -3.15 -3.80 -14.78
CA TYR A 354 -2.32 -4.13 -13.63
C TYR A 354 -1.08 -4.95 -13.99
N VAL A 355 -0.09 -4.95 -13.10
CA VAL A 355 1.10 -5.81 -13.14
C VAL A 355 1.06 -6.72 -11.91
N GLN A 356 0.92 -8.02 -12.11
CA GLN A 356 0.92 -9.01 -11.04
C GLN A 356 2.35 -9.52 -10.79
N PHE A 357 2.83 -9.37 -9.56
CA PHE A 357 4.10 -9.94 -9.12
C PHE A 357 3.90 -11.39 -8.66
N PRO A 358 4.87 -12.28 -8.90
CA PRO A 358 4.83 -13.64 -8.38
C PRO A 358 5.02 -13.62 -6.85
N GLN A 359 4.17 -14.36 -6.13
CA GLN A 359 4.30 -14.51 -4.68
C GLN A 359 5.30 -15.61 -4.35
N ARG A 360 6.20 -15.34 -3.40
CA ARG A 360 7.17 -16.31 -2.90
C ARG A 360 7.10 -16.34 -1.38
N PHE A 361 7.11 -17.55 -0.83
CA PHE A 361 6.98 -17.77 0.61
C PHE A 361 8.33 -18.18 1.20
N GLU A 362 8.60 -17.70 2.41
CA GLU A 362 9.78 -18.07 3.19
C GLU A 362 9.44 -19.16 4.21
N GLY A 363 10.47 -19.79 4.79
CA GLY A 363 10.29 -20.79 5.84
C GLY A 363 9.73 -22.14 5.34
N ILE A 364 9.83 -22.41 4.04
CA ILE A 364 9.40 -23.68 3.48
C ILE A 364 10.41 -24.78 3.85
N ASP A 365 9.89 -25.92 4.27
CA ASP A 365 10.69 -27.09 4.58
C ASP A 365 11.48 -27.57 3.34
N PRO A 366 12.75 -28.00 3.47
CA PRO A 366 13.53 -28.46 2.34
C PRO A 366 12.91 -29.64 1.56
N SER A 367 12.04 -30.44 2.18
CA SER A 367 11.31 -31.52 1.50
C SER A 367 10.08 -31.02 0.74
N ASP A 368 9.61 -29.80 1.02
CA ASP A 368 8.40 -29.16 0.50
C ASP A 368 7.24 -30.13 0.25
N ARG A 369 6.97 -30.99 1.25
CA ARG A 369 5.94 -32.04 1.13
C ARG A 369 4.54 -31.48 0.84
N TYR A 370 4.29 -30.24 1.24
CA TYR A 370 3.01 -29.56 1.04
C TYR A 370 2.94 -28.77 -0.28
N ALA A 371 4.02 -28.76 -1.08
CA ALA A 371 4.12 -28.02 -2.34
C ALA A 371 3.81 -26.52 -2.19
N ASN A 372 4.23 -25.91 -1.07
CA ASN A 372 3.89 -24.54 -0.72
C ASN A 372 4.63 -23.51 -1.57
N HIS A 373 5.71 -23.88 -2.28
CA HIS A 373 6.35 -22.97 -3.23
C HIS A 373 5.44 -22.59 -4.41
N ASN A 374 4.46 -23.45 -4.74
CA ASN A 374 3.49 -23.27 -5.82
C ASN A 374 4.11 -22.81 -7.17
N THR A 375 5.32 -23.31 -7.48
CA THR A 375 6.11 -22.90 -8.66
C THR A 375 5.40 -23.21 -9.97
N VAL A 376 4.66 -24.31 -10.07
CA VAL A 376 3.91 -24.66 -11.30
C VAL A 376 2.89 -23.57 -11.64
N PHE A 377 2.18 -23.05 -10.64
CA PHE A 377 1.18 -22.02 -10.86
C PHE A 377 1.82 -20.67 -11.26
N PHE A 378 2.83 -20.22 -10.51
CA PHE A 378 3.46 -18.92 -10.75
C PHE A 378 4.43 -18.91 -11.94
N ASP A 379 5.22 -19.96 -12.15
CA ASP A 379 6.30 -19.98 -13.14
C ASP A 379 5.90 -20.58 -14.49
N VAL A 380 4.88 -21.45 -14.51
CA VAL A 380 4.39 -22.09 -15.73
C VAL A 380 3.06 -21.48 -16.15
N ASN A 381 2.01 -21.58 -15.32
CA ASN A 381 0.65 -21.20 -15.74
C ASN A 381 0.51 -19.69 -15.95
N MET A 382 0.94 -18.85 -14.99
CA MET A 382 0.83 -17.40 -15.15
C MET A 382 1.66 -16.85 -16.30
N ARG A 383 2.86 -17.38 -16.50
CA ARG A 383 3.75 -17.00 -17.60
C ARG A 383 3.20 -17.37 -18.97
N ALA A 384 2.51 -18.51 -19.06
CA ALA A 384 1.77 -18.90 -20.25
C ALA A 384 0.63 -17.92 -20.56
N LEU A 385 -0.16 -17.55 -19.55
CA LEU A 385 -1.27 -16.61 -19.70
C LEU A 385 -0.82 -15.20 -20.11
N ASP A 386 0.38 -14.79 -19.70
CA ASP A 386 0.98 -13.49 -20.08
C ASP A 386 1.18 -13.33 -21.59
N GLY A 387 1.40 -14.41 -22.33
CA GLY A 387 1.52 -14.35 -23.79
C GLY A 387 0.20 -14.24 -24.55
N LEU A 388 -0.94 -14.43 -23.87
CA LEU A 388 -2.27 -14.30 -24.46
C LEU A 388 -2.93 -12.97 -24.08
N GLN A 389 -3.17 -12.76 -22.79
CA GLN A 389 -3.89 -11.59 -22.27
C GLN A 389 -3.24 -11.00 -21.02
N GLY A 390 -2.49 -11.79 -20.26
CA GLY A 390 -1.96 -11.42 -18.95
C GLY A 390 -2.26 -12.47 -17.88
N PRO A 391 -1.53 -12.46 -16.75
CA PRO A 391 -1.84 -13.29 -15.59
C PRO A 391 -3.18 -12.87 -14.96
N VAL A 392 -3.71 -13.73 -14.08
CA VAL A 392 -4.88 -13.42 -13.27
C VAL A 392 -4.46 -12.74 -11.96
N TYR A 393 -5.33 -11.88 -11.42
CA TYR A 393 -5.15 -11.29 -10.10
C TYR A 393 -5.31 -12.34 -9.00
N VAL A 394 -4.35 -12.40 -8.07
CA VAL A 394 -4.29 -13.43 -7.02
C VAL A 394 -4.34 -12.90 -5.58
N GLY A 395 -4.76 -11.64 -5.39
CA GLY A 395 -5.14 -11.14 -4.07
C GLY A 395 -4.09 -10.27 -3.35
N THR A 396 -2.82 -10.34 -3.73
CA THR A 396 -1.70 -9.55 -3.17
C THR A 396 -0.58 -9.39 -4.20
N GLY A 397 0.27 -8.37 -4.03
CA GLY A 397 1.42 -8.09 -4.88
C GLY A 397 1.01 -7.67 -6.29
N CYS A 398 -0.04 -6.86 -6.43
CA CYS A 398 -0.53 -6.42 -7.73
C CYS A 398 -0.54 -4.89 -7.81
N LEU A 399 0.13 -4.35 -8.83
CA LEU A 399 0.17 -2.91 -9.12
C LEU A 399 -0.93 -2.57 -10.12
N PHE A 400 -2.02 -1.99 -9.64
CA PHE A 400 -3.17 -1.55 -10.44
C PHE A 400 -3.01 -0.13 -10.96
N ARG A 401 -3.57 0.12 -12.15
CA ARG A 401 -3.88 1.46 -12.64
C ARG A 401 -5.21 1.91 -12.06
N ARG A 402 -5.23 3.06 -11.36
CA ARG A 402 -6.43 3.58 -10.65
C ARG A 402 -7.64 3.73 -11.57
N ILE A 403 -7.46 4.29 -12.76
CA ILE A 403 -8.59 4.48 -13.71
C ILE A 403 -9.20 3.15 -14.18
N ALA A 404 -8.42 2.08 -14.22
CA ALA A 404 -8.94 0.75 -14.58
C ALA A 404 -9.85 0.21 -13.47
N LEU A 405 -9.50 0.47 -12.19
CA LEU A 405 -10.37 0.13 -11.04
C LEU A 405 -11.67 0.94 -11.03
N TYR A 406 -11.65 2.17 -11.54
CA TYR A 406 -12.86 2.99 -11.73
C TYR A 406 -13.74 2.51 -12.91
N GLY A 407 -13.27 1.52 -13.67
CA GLY A 407 -13.99 0.97 -14.82
C GLY A 407 -13.98 1.91 -16.02
N PHE A 408 -12.86 2.61 -16.26
CA PHE A 408 -12.60 3.29 -17.53
C PHE A 408 -11.84 2.35 -18.47
N ASP A 409 -12.25 2.35 -19.74
CA ASP A 409 -11.59 1.56 -20.77
C ASP A 409 -10.24 2.17 -21.19
N PRO A 410 -9.27 1.34 -21.63
CA PRO A 410 -8.00 1.86 -22.10
C PRO A 410 -8.17 2.69 -23.39
N PRO A 411 -7.27 3.65 -23.66
CA PRO A 411 -7.46 4.67 -24.71
C PRO A 411 -7.65 4.16 -26.15
N ARG A 412 -7.34 2.88 -26.42
CA ARG A 412 -7.34 2.28 -27.77
C ARG A 412 -8.40 1.19 -27.97
N THR A 413 -9.37 1.03 -27.07
CA THR A 413 -10.41 -0.02 -27.18
C THR A 413 -11.35 0.17 -28.36
N LYS A 414 -11.62 1.41 -28.79
CA LYS A 414 -12.60 1.71 -29.86
C LYS A 414 -12.16 1.33 -31.28
N ILE A 415 -10.94 0.80 -31.50
CA ILE A 415 -10.51 0.31 -32.83
C ILE A 415 -11.10 -1.09 -33.15
N ARG A 416 -11.74 -1.77 -32.19
CA ARG A 416 -12.22 -3.15 -32.36
C ARG A 416 -13.75 -3.30 -32.31
N SER A 417 -14.50 -2.24 -32.58
CA SER A 417 -15.93 -2.34 -32.95
C SER A 417 -16.08 -2.43 -34.47
N SER A 418 -15.53 -3.50 -35.07
CA SER A 418 -16.03 -4.02 -36.35
C SER A 418 -16.77 -5.32 -36.06
N PRO A 419 -18.09 -5.39 -36.31
CA PRO A 419 -18.89 -6.56 -36.05
C PRO A 419 -18.77 -7.53 -37.23
N CYS A 420 -17.88 -8.51 -37.16
CA CYS A 420 -18.11 -9.83 -37.75
C CYS A 420 -16.97 -10.76 -37.36
N GLY A 421 -17.32 -12.01 -37.03
CA GLY A 421 -16.37 -13.05 -36.68
C GLY A 421 -15.30 -13.29 -37.74
N ARG A 422 -14.21 -13.91 -37.30
CA ARG A 422 -13.28 -14.62 -38.19
C ARG A 422 -14.08 -15.67 -38.98
N CYS A 423 -14.59 -15.28 -40.14
CA CYS A 423 -14.92 -16.20 -41.20
C CYS A 423 -13.89 -15.98 -42.31
N CYS A 424 -13.16 -17.05 -42.62
CA CYS A 424 -12.26 -17.14 -43.74
C CYS A 424 -13.07 -17.02 -45.05
N CYS A 425 -13.15 -15.83 -45.64
CA CYS A 425 -13.35 -15.69 -47.08
C CYS A 425 -13.02 -14.27 -47.51
N GLY A 426 -12.13 -14.16 -48.50
CA GLY A 426 -11.84 -12.89 -49.17
C GLY A 426 -12.99 -12.44 -50.06
N CYS A 427 -12.87 -11.18 -50.49
CA CYS A 427 -13.61 -10.56 -51.59
C CYS A 427 -15.07 -10.21 -51.28
N CYS A 428 -15.32 -8.94 -50.98
CA CYS A 428 -16.32 -8.06 -51.60
C CYS A 428 -16.61 -6.87 -50.69
N PHE A 429 -16.44 -5.66 -51.23
CA PHE A 429 -17.00 -4.35 -50.87
C PHE A 429 -15.93 -3.24 -50.74
N PRO A 430 -16.06 -2.13 -51.51
CA PRO A 430 -15.08 -1.06 -51.52
C PRO A 430 -15.18 -0.23 -50.24
N ALA A 431 -14.08 -0.14 -49.51
CA ALA A 431 -13.95 0.70 -48.32
C ALA A 431 -14.12 2.18 -48.71
N ARG A 432 -15.18 2.83 -48.24
CA ARG A 432 -15.22 4.29 -48.18
C ARG A 432 -14.19 4.75 -47.17
N ARG A 433 -13.15 5.45 -47.62
CA ARG A 433 -12.29 6.27 -46.75
C ARG A 433 -13.16 7.38 -46.16
N ALA A 434 -13.69 7.16 -44.96
CA ALA A 434 -14.08 8.26 -44.10
C ALA A 434 -12.79 8.86 -43.54
N ALA A 435 -12.55 10.14 -43.84
CA ALA A 435 -11.47 10.89 -43.21
C ALA A 435 -11.75 10.97 -41.71
N SER A 436 -10.94 10.30 -40.90
CA SER A 436 -10.96 10.41 -39.44
C SER A 436 -10.28 11.71 -39.04
N HIS A 437 -11.05 12.78 -38.91
CA HIS A 437 -10.60 13.96 -38.19
C HIS A 437 -10.50 13.64 -36.68
N ASP A 438 -9.31 13.83 -36.12
CA ASP A 438 -8.98 14.15 -34.72
C ASP A 438 -9.86 13.60 -33.59
N VAL A 439 -9.89 12.27 -33.43
CA VAL A 439 -10.33 11.63 -32.16
C VAL A 439 -9.11 11.15 -31.33
N GLU A 440 -7.89 11.31 -31.85
CA GLU A 440 -6.68 10.66 -31.31
C GLU A 440 -5.91 11.47 -30.26
N THR A 441 -6.33 12.69 -29.94
CA THR A 441 -5.71 13.60 -28.96
C THR A 441 -6.61 13.93 -27.78
N HIS A 442 -7.84 13.40 -27.73
CA HIS A 442 -8.68 13.58 -26.56
C HIS A 442 -8.08 12.79 -25.40
N ALA A 443 -7.83 13.51 -24.29
CA ALA A 443 -7.79 12.91 -22.98
C ALA A 443 -8.97 11.93 -22.81
N LEU A 444 -8.96 11.05 -21.81
CA LEU A 444 -10.21 10.45 -21.35
C LEU A 444 -11.11 11.56 -20.77
N ARG A 445 -11.59 12.48 -21.62
CA ARG A 445 -12.81 13.21 -21.37
C ARG A 445 -13.89 12.16 -21.38
N MET A 446 -14.72 12.24 -20.37
CA MET A 446 -16.02 11.61 -20.32
C MET A 446 -16.96 12.28 -21.34
N ASP A 447 -16.52 12.41 -22.60
CA ASP A 447 -17.27 13.06 -23.66
C ASP A 447 -18.35 12.08 -24.14
N GLU A 448 -19.59 12.42 -23.75
CA GLU A 448 -20.88 12.43 -24.45
C GLU A 448 -21.28 11.27 -25.39
N ASP A 449 -20.35 10.57 -26.03
CA ASP A 449 -20.63 9.54 -27.03
C ASP A 449 -20.95 8.15 -26.42
N ASP A 450 -20.74 7.98 -25.11
CA ASP A 450 -21.20 6.83 -24.32
C ASP A 450 -22.37 7.16 -23.36
N GLY A 451 -23.07 8.30 -23.57
CA GLY A 451 -24.29 8.60 -22.83
C GLY A 451 -24.12 8.82 -21.31
N MET A 452 -22.90 9.06 -20.83
CA MET A 452 -22.65 9.41 -19.43
C MET A 452 -22.77 10.93 -19.25
N ASN A 453 -24.01 11.42 -19.20
CA ASN A 453 -24.29 12.78 -18.70
C ASN A 453 -23.58 12.98 -17.35
N LEU A 454 -23.06 14.17 -17.07
CA LEU A 454 -22.49 14.52 -15.75
C LEU A 454 -23.44 14.19 -14.58
N SER A 455 -24.74 14.11 -14.85
CA SER A 455 -25.80 13.65 -13.92
C SER A 455 -25.72 12.17 -13.51
N SER A 456 -24.99 11.31 -14.21
CA SER A 456 -24.79 9.90 -13.87
C SER A 456 -23.58 9.66 -12.95
N PHE A 457 -22.67 10.63 -12.80
CA PHE A 457 -21.48 10.51 -11.96
C PHE A 457 -21.83 10.27 -10.48
N PRO A 458 -22.80 10.97 -9.88
CA PRO A 458 -23.21 10.68 -8.51
C PRO A 458 -23.72 9.25 -8.33
N ARG A 459 -24.33 8.66 -9.37
CA ARG A 459 -24.78 7.26 -9.34
C ARG A 459 -23.61 6.26 -9.44
N LYS A 460 -22.56 6.58 -10.21
CA LYS A 460 -21.42 5.68 -10.44
C LYS A 460 -20.34 5.80 -9.35
N PHE A 461 -20.00 7.01 -8.92
CA PHE A 461 -18.89 7.30 -8.01
C PHE A 461 -19.34 7.82 -6.63
N GLY A 462 -20.63 8.08 -6.46
CA GLY A 462 -21.20 8.65 -5.24
C GLY A 462 -21.22 10.19 -5.26
N ASN A 463 -21.79 10.77 -4.21
CA ASN A 463 -22.10 12.22 -4.15
C ASN A 463 -20.90 13.12 -3.78
N SER A 464 -19.68 12.58 -3.69
CA SER A 464 -18.49 13.36 -3.31
C SER A 464 -17.92 14.08 -4.52
N SER A 465 -17.98 15.41 -4.53
CA SER A 465 -17.35 16.23 -5.58
C SER A 465 -15.84 16.07 -5.59
N PHE A 466 -15.19 16.06 -4.43
CA PHE A 466 -13.74 15.87 -4.31
C PHE A 466 -13.25 14.58 -4.99
N LEU A 467 -14.02 13.48 -4.86
CA LEU A 467 -13.68 12.24 -5.53
C LEU A 467 -13.80 12.37 -7.05
N ILE A 468 -14.88 12.98 -7.54
CA ILE A 468 -15.11 13.18 -8.97
C ILE A 468 -14.00 14.05 -9.58
N ASP A 469 -13.65 15.14 -8.92
CA ASP A 469 -12.62 16.09 -9.36
C ASP A 469 -11.21 15.48 -9.35
N SER A 470 -10.96 14.48 -8.50
CA SER A 470 -9.67 13.77 -8.42
C SER A 470 -9.39 12.85 -9.63
N ILE A 471 -10.44 12.33 -10.28
CA ILE A 471 -10.34 11.33 -11.35
C ILE A 471 -9.50 11.83 -12.55
N PRO A 472 -9.79 12.99 -13.17
CA PRO A 472 -9.01 13.45 -14.33
C PRO A 472 -7.54 13.74 -13.97
N VAL A 473 -7.27 14.16 -12.73
CA VAL A 473 -5.90 14.40 -12.26
C VAL A 473 -5.11 13.08 -12.22
N ALA A 474 -5.67 12.04 -11.59
CA ALA A 474 -5.02 10.73 -11.55
C ALA A 474 -4.86 10.12 -12.95
N GLU A 475 -5.84 10.31 -13.83
CA GLU A 475 -5.74 9.84 -15.21
C GLU A 475 -4.55 10.49 -15.94
N PHE A 476 -4.39 11.81 -15.83
CA PHE A 476 -3.31 12.54 -16.46
C PHE A 476 -1.93 12.14 -15.90
N GLN A 477 -1.80 12.07 -14.57
CA GLN A 477 -0.55 11.67 -13.91
C GLN A 477 -0.12 10.24 -14.26
N GLY A 478 -1.08 9.35 -14.54
CA GLY A 478 -0.82 7.95 -14.89
C GLY A 478 -0.40 7.72 -16.35
N ARG A 479 -0.36 8.75 -17.21
CA ARG A 479 0.02 8.59 -18.62
C ARG A 479 1.53 8.38 -18.78
N PRO A 480 1.96 7.56 -19.75
CA PRO A 480 3.37 7.48 -20.16
C PRO A 480 3.83 8.81 -20.76
N LEU A 481 5.14 9.00 -20.92
CA LEU A 481 5.66 10.23 -21.55
C LEU A 481 5.38 10.27 -23.05
N ALA A 482 5.03 11.46 -23.57
CA ALA A 482 4.85 11.76 -24.98
C ALA A 482 6.20 12.04 -25.68
N ASP A 483 7.21 11.22 -25.43
CA ASP A 483 8.57 11.39 -25.94
C ASP A 483 8.85 10.57 -27.21
N HIS A 484 7.92 9.68 -27.60
CA HIS A 484 8.05 8.83 -28.76
C HIS A 484 6.78 8.85 -29.63
N PRO A 485 6.88 8.89 -30.98
CA PRO A 485 5.72 8.97 -31.88
C PRO A 485 4.69 7.84 -31.72
N SER A 486 5.09 6.68 -31.18
CA SER A 486 4.19 5.56 -30.90
C SER A 486 3.26 5.80 -29.70
N VAL A 487 3.61 6.74 -28.83
CA VAL A 487 2.85 7.10 -27.63
C VAL A 487 1.90 8.24 -27.97
N LYS A 488 0.71 7.87 -28.45
CA LYS A 488 -0.33 8.84 -28.85
C LYS A 488 -1.00 9.51 -27.64
N ASN A 489 -1.24 8.75 -26.57
CA ASN A 489 -1.81 9.25 -25.31
C ASN A 489 -0.72 9.34 -24.24
N GLY A 490 0.17 10.32 -24.38
CA GLY A 490 1.22 10.59 -23.41
C GLY A 490 1.06 11.94 -22.76
N ARG A 491 1.68 12.13 -21.59
CA ARG A 491 1.85 13.44 -20.95
C ARG A 491 3.19 14.05 -21.35
N PRO A 492 3.33 15.39 -21.36
CA PRO A 492 4.61 16.02 -21.66
C PRO A 492 5.65 15.65 -20.59
N PRO A 493 6.93 15.45 -20.97
CA PRO A 493 8.02 15.25 -20.02
C PRO A 493 8.10 16.40 -19.01
N GLY A 494 8.33 16.05 -17.74
CA GLY A 494 8.45 17.01 -16.64
C GLY A 494 7.13 17.54 -16.08
N ALA A 495 6.00 17.05 -16.57
CA ALA A 495 4.68 17.40 -16.03
C ALA A 495 4.53 17.06 -14.53
N LEU A 496 5.34 16.14 -13.99
CA LEU A 496 5.30 15.75 -12.58
C LEU A 496 6.54 16.16 -11.77
N HIS A 497 7.38 17.08 -12.28
CA HIS A 497 8.51 17.67 -11.55
C HIS A 497 8.12 18.54 -10.32
N ILE A 498 6.91 18.32 -9.80
CA ILE A 498 6.24 18.94 -8.66
C ILE A 498 5.61 20.31 -8.99
N ALA A 499 4.29 20.31 -8.81
CA ALA A 499 3.46 21.40 -8.33
C ALA A 499 3.12 21.10 -6.86
#